data_AF-A0A378B7X7-F1
#
_entry.id   AF-A0A378B7X7-F1
#
_cell.length_a   1.000
_cell.length_b   1.000
_cell.length_c   1.000
_cell.angle_alpha   90.00
_cell.angle_beta   90.00
_cell.angle_gamma   90.00
#
_symmetry.space_group_name_H-M   'P 1'
#
loop_
_entity.id
_entity.type
_entity.pdbx_description
1 polymer ?
#
loop_
_entity_poly.entity_id
_entity_poly.type
_entity_poly.pdbx_seq_one_letter_code
_entity_poly.pdbx_strand_id
1 'polypeptide(L)'
;MPQYILDMLDEKGIAWSLHSAIDDVMAEVDILYMTRVQKERLDPSEYANVKAQFVLRAADLEGARANMKVLHPLPRIDEITTDVDKTPHAWYFQQAGNGIFARQALLALVLNSELAL
;
A
#
# COMPACT_ATOMS: atom_id res chain seq x y z
N MET A 1 -4.71 -12.53 -3.69
CA MET A 1 -3.45 -12.89 -3.00
C MET A 1 -3.10 -14.33 -3.36
N PRO A 2 -1.82 -14.68 -3.64
CA PRO A 2 -1.44 -16.08 -3.87
C PRO A 2 -1.71 -16.99 -2.65
N GLN A 3 -2.12 -18.23 -2.89
CA GLN A 3 -2.54 -19.16 -1.82
C GLN A 3 -1.44 -19.43 -0.78
N TYR A 4 -0.19 -19.62 -1.22
CA TYR A 4 0.92 -19.90 -0.30
C TYR A 4 1.18 -18.79 0.74
N ILE A 5 0.73 -17.56 0.48
CA ILE A 5 0.79 -16.48 1.47
C ILE A 5 -0.31 -16.67 2.51
N LEU A 6 -1.51 -17.02 2.09
CA LEU A 6 -2.65 -17.25 2.98
C LEU A 6 -2.38 -18.45 3.89
N ASP A 7 -1.85 -19.54 3.33
CA ASP A 7 -1.45 -20.73 4.09
C ASP A 7 -0.42 -20.37 5.18
N MET A 8 0.57 -19.53 4.83
CA MET A 8 1.59 -19.06 5.79
C MET A 8 1.00 -18.19 6.91
N LEU A 9 -0.04 -17.39 6.62
CA LEU A 9 -0.75 -16.61 7.64
C LEU A 9 -1.52 -17.54 8.58
N ASP A 10 -2.20 -18.55 8.04
CA ASP A 10 -2.96 -19.55 8.81
C ASP A 10 -2.03 -20.37 9.72
N GLU A 11 -0.89 -20.84 9.20
CA GLU A 11 0.14 -21.56 9.97
C GLU A 11 0.67 -20.75 11.15
N LYS A 12 0.72 -19.42 11.02
CA LYS A 12 1.18 -18.50 12.08
C LYS A 12 0.04 -17.97 12.96
N GLY A 13 -1.21 -18.36 12.70
CA GLY A 13 -2.38 -17.87 13.41
C GLY A 13 -2.61 -16.36 13.24
N ILE A 14 -2.22 -15.79 12.09
CA ILE A 14 -2.42 -14.37 11.77
C ILE A 14 -3.78 -14.20 11.09
N ALA A 15 -4.67 -13.41 11.69
CA ALA A 15 -5.99 -13.16 11.13
C ALA A 15 -5.91 -12.35 9.82
N TRP A 16 -6.70 -12.76 8.84
CA TRP A 16 -6.89 -12.05 7.57
C TRP A 16 -8.33 -12.21 7.07
N SER A 17 -8.75 -11.33 6.17
CA SER A 17 -10.07 -11.38 5.53
C SER A 17 -9.98 -10.83 4.10
N LEU A 18 -10.97 -11.18 3.27
CA LEU A 18 -11.09 -10.67 1.90
C LEU A 18 -12.32 -9.78 1.81
N HIS A 19 -12.14 -8.64 1.14
CA HIS A 19 -13.17 -7.63 0.92
C HIS A 19 -13.17 -7.26 -0.55
N SER A 20 -14.31 -6.81 -1.06
CA SER A 20 -14.47 -6.40 -2.47
C SER A 20 -14.44 -4.90 -2.67
N ALA A 21 -14.59 -4.09 -1.61
CA ALA A 21 -14.48 -2.64 -1.66
C ALA A 21 -13.55 -2.11 -0.55
N ILE A 22 -13.00 -0.92 -0.79
CA ILE A 22 -12.16 -0.21 0.19
C ILE A 22 -13.02 0.27 1.38
N ASP A 23 -14.24 0.72 1.09
CA ASP A 23 -15.18 1.26 2.06
C ASP A 23 -15.54 0.26 3.17
N ASP A 24 -15.53 -1.03 2.84
CA ASP A 24 -15.82 -2.14 3.78
C ASP A 24 -14.88 -2.14 5.00
N VAL A 25 -13.68 -1.56 4.88
CA VAL A 25 -12.62 -1.62 5.90
C VAL A 25 -12.07 -0.25 6.32
N MET A 26 -12.52 0.84 5.70
CA MET A 26 -11.90 2.18 5.85
C MET A 26 -11.87 2.68 7.30
N ALA A 27 -12.90 2.39 8.09
CA ALA A 27 -12.97 2.79 9.50
C ALA A 27 -12.02 2.01 10.43
N GLU A 28 -11.47 0.88 9.97
CA GLU A 28 -10.71 -0.06 10.78
C GLU A 28 -9.20 -0.06 10.48
N VAL A 29 -8.81 0.32 9.26
CA VAL A 29 -7.41 0.22 8.82
C VAL A 29 -6.54 1.36 9.38
N ASP A 30 -5.35 0.99 9.86
CA ASP A 30 -4.30 1.96 10.20
C ASP A 30 -3.36 2.21 9.01
N ILE A 31 -3.24 1.26 8.09
CA ILE A 31 -2.43 1.37 6.87
C ILE A 31 -3.27 0.88 5.68
N LEU A 32 -3.47 1.77 4.71
CA LEU A 32 -3.99 1.41 3.40
C LEU A 32 -2.81 1.33 2.41
N TYR A 33 -2.35 0.11 2.12
CA TYR A 33 -1.23 -0.12 1.20
C TYR A 33 -1.74 -0.38 -0.22
N MET A 34 -1.79 0.68 -1.02
CA MET A 34 -2.23 0.63 -2.41
C MET A 34 -1.12 0.07 -3.31
N THR A 35 -1.50 -0.61 -4.40
CA THR A 35 -0.56 -1.12 -5.41
C THR A 35 -0.92 -0.61 -6.80
N ARG A 36 0.09 -0.49 -7.66
CA ARG A 36 -0.13 -0.17 -9.06
C ARG A 36 -0.84 -1.35 -9.75
N VAL A 37 -1.91 -1.06 -10.49
CA VAL A 37 -2.53 -2.04 -11.38
C VAL A 37 -1.57 -2.34 -12.54
N GLN A 38 -1.02 -3.56 -12.56
CA GLN A 38 -0.04 -4.00 -13.55
C GLN A 38 -0.73 -4.42 -14.84
N LYS A 39 -0.99 -3.44 -15.72
CA LYS A 39 -1.61 -3.66 -17.04
C LYS A 39 -0.93 -4.77 -17.84
N GLU A 40 0.39 -4.88 -17.72
CA GLU A 40 1.21 -5.88 -18.40
C GLU A 40 1.02 -7.32 -17.91
N ARG A 41 0.28 -7.53 -16.81
CA ARG A 41 0.01 -8.85 -16.22
C ARG A 41 -1.45 -9.28 -16.27
N LEU A 42 -2.34 -8.44 -16.80
CA LEU A 42 -3.79 -8.66 -16.80
C LEU A 42 -4.33 -8.70 -18.22
N ASP A 43 -5.32 -9.54 -18.45
CA ASP A 43 -6.11 -9.48 -19.67
C ASP A 43 -6.87 -8.14 -19.76
N PRO A 44 -7.10 -7.60 -20.97
CA PRO A 44 -7.71 -6.27 -21.14
C PRO A 44 -9.07 -6.09 -20.44
N SER A 45 -9.88 -7.14 -20.36
CA SER A 45 -11.19 -7.15 -19.69
C SER A 45 -11.06 -7.10 -18.17
N GLU A 46 -10.14 -7.87 -17.59
CA GLU A 46 -9.86 -7.85 -16.15
C GLU A 46 -9.25 -6.53 -15.71
N TYR A 47 -8.34 -5.98 -16.53
CA TYR A 47 -7.75 -4.67 -16.30
C TYR A 47 -8.81 -3.56 -16.20
N ALA A 48 -9.81 -3.57 -17.10
CA ALA A 48 -10.88 -2.58 -17.08
C ALA A 48 -11.71 -2.65 -15.78
N ASN A 49 -12.03 -3.86 -15.32
CA ASN A 49 -12.78 -4.07 -14.08
C ASN A 49 -12.00 -3.63 -12.83
N VAL A 50 -10.74 -4.05 -12.72
CA VAL A 50 -9.88 -3.69 -11.58
C VAL A 50 -9.62 -2.18 -11.55
N LYS A 51 -9.37 -1.58 -12.71
CA LYS A 51 -9.17 -0.13 -12.82
C LYS A 51 -10.40 0.67 -12.36
N ALA A 52 -11.60 0.18 -12.62
CA ALA A 52 -12.82 0.87 -12.19
C ALA A 52 -13.08 0.74 -10.68
N GLN A 53 -12.70 -0.39 -10.08
CA GLN A 53 -13.05 -0.73 -8.70
C GLN A 53 -12.15 -0.09 -7.62
N PHE A 54 -10.89 0.20 -7.92
CA PHE A 54 -9.92 0.59 -6.88
C PHE A 54 -9.22 1.93 -7.17
N VAL A 55 -10.02 2.95 -7.50
CA VAL A 55 -9.56 4.35 -7.57
C VAL A 55 -9.85 5.03 -6.25
N LEU A 56 -8.80 5.36 -5.49
CA LEU A 56 -8.89 6.08 -4.23
C LEU A 56 -8.99 7.61 -4.45
N ARG A 57 -10.03 8.21 -3.90
CA ARG A 57 -10.31 9.66 -3.87
C ARG A 57 -10.27 10.18 -2.45
N ALA A 58 -10.07 11.49 -2.30
CA ALA A 58 -10.13 12.11 -0.98
C ALA A 58 -11.47 11.90 -0.26
N ALA A 59 -12.58 11.79 -1.01
CA ALA A 59 -13.91 11.50 -0.45
C ALA A 59 -14.00 10.09 0.17
N ASP A 60 -13.29 9.11 -0.41
CA ASP A 60 -13.29 7.72 0.07
C ASP A 60 -12.54 7.57 1.42
N LEU A 61 -11.86 8.62 1.87
CA LEU A 61 -11.18 8.69 3.16
C LEU A 61 -12.10 9.20 4.29
N GLU A 62 -13.37 9.48 3.99
CA GLU A 62 -14.35 9.82 5.02
C GLU A 62 -14.51 8.64 6.00
N GLY A 63 -14.45 8.92 7.30
CA GLY A 63 -14.49 7.87 8.34
C GLY A 63 -13.15 7.16 8.58
N ALA A 64 -12.09 7.47 7.82
CA ALA A 64 -10.75 6.97 8.11
C ALA A 64 -10.27 7.42 9.49
N ARG A 65 -9.54 6.54 10.18
CA ARG A 65 -8.92 6.88 11.47
C ARG A 65 -7.93 8.04 11.29
N ALA A 66 -7.86 8.94 12.26
CA ALA A 66 -6.95 10.09 12.21
C ALA A 66 -5.47 9.69 12.03
N ASN A 67 -5.05 8.54 12.55
CA ASN A 67 -3.70 8.00 12.41
C ASN A 67 -3.46 7.22 11.10
N MET A 68 -4.50 6.96 10.30
CA MET A 68 -4.40 6.14 9.11
C MET A 68 -3.46 6.77 8.07
N LYS A 69 -2.61 5.95 7.45
CA LYS A 69 -1.72 6.36 6.36
C LYS A 69 -1.95 5.55 5.09
N VAL A 70 -2.01 6.27 3.96
CA VAL A 70 -2.02 5.70 2.62
C VAL A 70 -0.58 5.56 2.13
N LEU A 71 -0.17 4.33 1.88
CA LEU A 71 1.13 3.97 1.31
C LEU A 71 0.95 3.47 -0.12
N HIS A 72 1.98 3.68 -0.94
CA HIS A 72 2.00 3.22 -2.33
C HIS A 72 3.45 3.10 -2.79
N PRO A 73 3.86 1.97 -3.42
CA PRO A 73 5.25 1.75 -3.80
C PRO A 73 5.73 2.64 -4.95
N LEU A 74 4.79 3.27 -5.67
CA LEU A 74 5.00 4.13 -6.84
C LEU A 74 5.62 3.38 -8.05
N PRO A 75 5.57 3.96 -9.27
CA PRO A 75 4.75 5.11 -9.67
C PRO A 75 3.26 4.77 -9.58
N ARG A 76 2.42 5.77 -9.25
CA ARG A 76 0.97 5.65 -9.39
C ARG A 76 0.52 6.09 -10.78
N ILE A 77 -0.58 5.53 -11.29
CA ILE A 77 -1.20 5.96 -12.55
C ILE A 77 -2.49 6.71 -12.24
N ASP A 78 -3.57 5.97 -11.98
CA ASP A 78 -4.92 6.51 -11.78
C ASP A 78 -5.58 5.94 -10.51
N GLU A 79 -4.95 4.95 -9.86
CA GLU A 79 -5.44 4.24 -8.68
C GLU A 79 -5.49 5.12 -7.42
N ILE A 80 -4.78 6.25 -7.41
CA ILE A 80 -4.87 7.27 -6.36
C ILE A 80 -4.97 8.63 -7.04
N THR A 81 -6.09 9.30 -6.88
CA THR A 81 -6.29 10.64 -7.44
C THR A 81 -5.49 11.71 -6.71
N THR A 82 -5.23 12.84 -7.37
CA THR A 82 -4.34 13.89 -6.86
C THR A 82 -4.95 14.73 -5.73
N ASP A 83 -6.25 14.62 -5.47
CA ASP A 83 -6.88 15.30 -4.34
C ASP A 83 -6.48 14.66 -3.00
N VAL A 84 -6.18 13.35 -3.00
CA VAL A 84 -5.66 12.58 -1.85
C VAL A 84 -4.36 13.18 -1.35
N ASP A 85 -3.52 13.73 -2.23
CA ASP A 85 -2.21 14.33 -1.89
C ASP A 85 -2.30 15.41 -0.83
N LYS A 86 -3.44 16.12 -0.78
CA LYS A 86 -3.68 17.24 0.14
C LYS A 86 -4.22 16.78 1.49
N THR A 87 -4.57 15.51 1.62
CA THR A 87 -5.11 14.94 2.85
C THR A 87 -3.98 14.60 3.83
N PRO A 88 -4.22 14.63 5.15
CA PRO A 88 -3.23 14.22 6.13
C PRO A 88 -2.88 12.73 6.07
N HIS A 89 -3.63 11.93 5.29
CA HIS A 89 -3.45 10.49 5.15
C HIS A 89 -2.42 10.12 4.08
N ALA A 90 -2.18 10.98 3.08
CA ALA A 90 -1.21 10.70 2.02
C ALA A 90 0.22 10.63 2.56
N TRP A 91 0.89 9.48 2.40
CA TRP A 91 2.23 9.25 2.96
C TRP A 91 3.23 8.60 1.98
N TYR A 92 2.81 8.32 0.74
CA TYR A 92 3.64 7.63 -0.26
C TYR A 92 4.88 8.43 -0.72
N PHE A 93 4.88 9.77 -0.64
CA PHE A 93 6.09 10.56 -0.92
C PHE A 93 7.11 10.48 0.22
N GLN A 94 6.63 10.57 1.47
CA GLN A 94 7.45 10.37 2.67
C GLN A 94 8.01 8.95 2.70
N GLN A 95 7.19 7.95 2.33
CA GLN A 95 7.61 6.55 2.16
C GLN A 95 8.76 6.42 1.15
N ALA A 96 8.68 7.07 -0.02
CA ALA A 96 9.75 7.05 -1.01
C ALA A 96 11.05 7.66 -0.45
N GLY A 97 10.94 8.78 0.29
CA GLY A 97 12.06 9.40 1.01
C GLY A 97 12.70 8.47 2.04
N ASN A 98 11.88 7.72 2.79
CA ASN A 98 12.37 6.73 3.76
C ASN A 98 13.18 5.60 3.11
N GLY A 99 12.99 5.35 1.81
CA GLY A 99 13.81 4.42 1.04
C GLY A 99 15.29 4.82 0.97
N ILE A 100 15.66 6.09 1.16
CA ILE A 100 17.06 6.52 1.23
C ILE A 100 17.70 5.96 2.51
N PHE A 101 17.08 6.22 3.66
CA PHE A 101 17.58 5.79 4.96
C PHE A 101 17.61 4.26 5.09
N ALA A 102 16.56 3.57 4.62
CA ALA A 102 16.52 2.11 4.62
C ALA A 102 17.67 1.50 3.80
N ARG A 103 17.96 2.06 2.62
CA ARG A 103 19.06 1.57 1.76
C ARG A 103 20.43 1.91 2.34
N GLN A 104 20.60 3.10 2.92
CA GLN A 104 21.83 3.46 3.63
C GLN A 104 22.09 2.50 4.79
N ALA A 105 21.09 2.21 5.61
CA ALA A 105 21.20 1.27 6.72
C ALA A 105 21.56 -0.13 6.23
N LEU A 106 20.91 -0.63 5.17
CA LEU A 106 21.21 -1.93 4.58
C LEU A 106 22.67 -2.00 4.08
N LEU A 107 23.12 -0.98 3.34
CA LEU A 107 24.50 -0.91 2.85
C LEU A 107 25.50 -0.85 4.01
N ALA A 108 25.19 -0.07 5.05
CA ALA A 108 26.05 0.04 6.22
C ALA A 108 26.19 -1.30 6.96
N LEU A 109 25.09 -2.02 7.16
CA LEU A 109 25.05 -3.34 7.80
C LEU A 109 25.82 -4.41 7.03
N VAL A 110 25.79 -4.35 5.69
CA VAL A 110 26.43 -5.35 4.83
C VAL A 110 27.92 -5.10 4.69
N LEU A 111 28.36 -3.83 4.64
CA LEU A 111 29.72 -3.46 4.24
C LEU A 111 30.64 -3.06 5.40
N ASN A 112 30.12 -2.81 6.61
CA ASN A 112 30.94 -2.45 7.77
C ASN A 112 30.96 -3.60 8.79
N SER A 113 32.12 -3.87 9.37
CA SER A 113 32.27 -4.86 10.45
C SER A 113 31.63 -4.43 11.77
N GLU A 114 31.48 -3.12 11.98
CA GLU A 114 30.87 -2.51 13.15
C GLU A 114 30.02 -1.31 12.72
N LEU A 115 28.91 -1.05 13.43
CA LEU A 115 28.07 0.13 13.21
C LEU A 115 28.35 1.19 14.27
N ALA A 116 28.63 2.42 13.84
CA ALA A 116 28.58 3.58 14.72
C ALA A 116 27.12 4.04 14.84
N LEU A 117 26.50 3.79 15.99
CA LEU A 117 25.12 4.16 16.33
C LEU A 117 25.07 5.45 17.15
#